data_AF-A0A3C0YCD8-F1
#
_entry.id   AF-A0A3C0YCD8-F1
#
_cell.length_a   1.000
_cell.length_b   1.000
_cell.length_c   1.000
_cell.angle_alpha   90.00
_cell.angle_beta   90.00
_cell.angle_gamma   90.00
#
_symmetry.space_group_name_H-M   'P 1'
#
loop_
_entity.id
_entity.type
_entity.pdbx_description
1 polymer ?
#
loop_
_entity_poly.entity_id
_entity_poly.type
_entity_poly.pdbx_seq_one_letter_code
_entity_poly.pdbx_strand_id
1 'polypeptide(L)'
;HFWQNYPGLIDSCFTLRPAAEHGTHYADFTPALHNQRAIADHVAQHPGVQQRQAQFMAQLGTWWQAHLPIIEALAPDATNQHATNRNVYAVRAALLDGIERTFVGAEAAATPAQTLLTRYQVRGAFANFYQALASDLKSIAASGWGPDLIPDDDILQSQFPQVLAELEAQHARLAELQALFAAASEEDFEDSEDTGVLPADEVKAHKATLKDAKGMAKTAKRDPSLGDWKTFQSEAERIEAQLKRHKALEDEAKTLKAHIKTTTDKKDALVEQARKKISADEARVIIIQRLGQVLFASVQHYLRADQRACVAAIENLWRKYAVTAKQIEAARNAAAAELQKFLVELGYA
;
A
#
# COMPACT_ATOMS: atom_id res chain seq x y z
N HIS A 1 -20.07 -3.74 -21.91
CA HIS A 1 -18.82 -4.52 -21.98
C HIS A 1 -18.59 -5.32 -20.70
N PHE A 2 -18.66 -4.73 -19.49
CA PHE A 2 -18.55 -5.50 -18.23
C PHE A 2 -19.47 -6.73 -18.15
N TRP A 3 -20.75 -6.58 -18.52
CA TRP A 3 -21.73 -7.68 -18.54
C TRP A 3 -21.38 -8.82 -19.50
N GLN A 4 -20.62 -8.51 -20.55
CA GLN A 4 -20.14 -9.51 -21.51
C GLN A 4 -18.86 -10.16 -20.97
N ASN A 5 -17.96 -9.38 -20.36
CA ASN A 5 -16.68 -9.85 -19.85
C ASN A 5 -16.79 -10.79 -18.63
N TYR A 6 -17.87 -10.65 -17.85
CA TYR A 6 -18.07 -11.40 -16.60
C TYR A 6 -19.37 -12.23 -16.66
N PRO A 7 -19.30 -13.49 -17.14
CA PRO A 7 -20.45 -14.38 -17.19
C PRO A 7 -21.11 -14.53 -15.82
N GLY A 8 -22.45 -14.44 -15.76
CA GLY A 8 -23.24 -14.56 -14.53
C GLY A 8 -23.24 -13.32 -13.62
N LEU A 9 -22.42 -12.31 -13.89
CA LEU A 9 -22.36 -11.12 -13.05
C LEU A 9 -23.69 -10.36 -13.05
N ILE A 10 -24.33 -10.23 -14.23
CA ILE A 10 -25.62 -9.55 -14.34
C ILE A 10 -26.71 -10.26 -13.53
N ASP A 11 -26.77 -11.58 -13.62
CA ASP A 11 -27.74 -12.41 -12.89
C ASP A 11 -27.51 -12.39 -11.38
N SER A 12 -26.24 -12.25 -10.97
CA SER A 12 -25.87 -12.09 -9.55
C SER A 12 -26.24 -10.73 -8.98
N CYS A 13 -26.34 -9.69 -9.83
CA CYS A 13 -26.64 -8.33 -9.41
C CYS A 13 -28.13 -7.98 -9.53
N PHE A 14 -28.86 -8.62 -10.45
CA PHE A 14 -30.24 -8.25 -10.77
C PHE A 14 -31.18 -9.46 -10.84
N THR A 15 -32.38 -9.31 -10.29
CA THR A 15 -33.49 -10.26 -10.44
C THR A 15 -34.61 -9.64 -11.25
N LEU A 16 -35.07 -10.35 -12.28
CA LEU A 16 -36.19 -9.91 -13.12
C LEU A 16 -37.48 -9.84 -12.32
N ARG A 17 -38.25 -8.76 -12.52
CA ARG A 17 -39.59 -8.64 -11.93
C ARG A 17 -40.55 -9.62 -12.61
N PRO A 18 -41.45 -10.26 -11.84
CA PRO A 18 -42.37 -11.27 -12.36
C PRO A 18 -43.42 -10.71 -13.34
N ALA A 19 -43.74 -9.41 -13.28
CA ALA A 19 -44.69 -8.76 -14.18
C ALA A 19 -43.97 -7.71 -15.05
N ALA A 20 -44.31 -7.70 -16.35
CA ALA A 20 -43.93 -6.60 -17.24
C ALA A 20 -44.80 -5.37 -16.94
N GLU A 21 -44.16 -4.22 -16.72
CA GLU A 21 -44.87 -2.95 -16.63
C GLU A 21 -44.81 -2.28 -18.01
N HIS A 22 -45.97 -1.97 -18.60
CA HIS A 22 -46.08 -1.36 -19.93
C HIS A 22 -45.35 -2.14 -21.05
N GLY A 23 -45.38 -3.48 -20.99
CA GLY A 23 -44.70 -4.34 -21.97
C GLY A 23 -43.18 -4.40 -21.85
N THR A 24 -42.61 -3.78 -20.80
CA THR A 24 -41.17 -3.78 -20.52
C THR A 24 -40.88 -4.58 -19.25
N HIS A 25 -39.91 -5.49 -19.32
CA HIS A 25 -39.42 -6.23 -18.16
C HIS A 25 -38.39 -5.38 -17.40
N TYR A 26 -38.69 -5.07 -16.15
CA TYR A 26 -37.76 -4.39 -15.24
C TYR A 26 -37.05 -5.41 -14.35
N ALA A 27 -35.90 -5.03 -13.80
CA ALA A 27 -35.14 -5.83 -12.86
C ALA A 27 -34.85 -5.02 -11.59
N ASP A 28 -34.83 -5.72 -10.45
CA ASP A 28 -34.44 -5.17 -9.16
C ASP A 28 -33.05 -5.65 -8.77
N PHE A 29 -32.38 -4.93 -7.88
CA PHE A 29 -31.14 -5.40 -7.29
C PHE A 29 -31.39 -6.66 -6.45
N THR A 30 -30.48 -7.62 -6.53
CA THR A 30 -30.54 -8.85 -5.73
C THR A 30 -30.40 -8.51 -4.23
N PRO A 31 -30.97 -9.35 -3.33
CA PRO A 31 -30.80 -9.15 -1.89
C PRO A 31 -29.34 -9.14 -1.40
N ALA A 32 -28.42 -9.73 -2.18
CA ALA A 32 -26.98 -9.68 -1.92
C ALA A 32 -26.46 -8.23 -1.92
N LEU A 33 -26.99 -7.39 -2.81
CA LEU A 33 -26.68 -5.96 -2.90
C LEU A 33 -27.67 -5.18 -2.02
N HIS A 34 -27.56 -5.33 -0.70
CA HIS A 34 -28.45 -4.66 0.26
C HIS A 34 -28.08 -3.19 0.52
N ASN A 35 -26.84 -2.79 0.20
CA ASN A 35 -26.39 -1.41 0.25
C ASN A 35 -25.29 -1.16 -0.80
N GLN A 36 -24.96 0.11 -1.05
CA GLN A 36 -23.93 0.47 -2.04
C GLN A 36 -22.55 -0.12 -1.70
N ARG A 37 -22.21 -0.28 -0.41
CA ARG A 37 -20.90 -0.79 0.03
C ARG A 37 -20.73 -2.27 -0.31
N ALA A 38 -21.81 -3.04 -0.34
CA ALA A 38 -21.80 -4.46 -0.69
C ALA A 38 -21.42 -4.73 -2.16
N ILE A 39 -21.54 -3.73 -3.05
CA ILE A 39 -21.27 -3.88 -4.48
C ILE A 39 -19.80 -4.21 -4.74
N ALA A 40 -18.88 -3.52 -4.06
CA ALA A 40 -17.45 -3.72 -4.26
C ALA A 40 -17.02 -5.15 -3.89
N ASP A 41 -17.45 -5.63 -2.72
CA ASP A 41 -17.14 -6.97 -2.24
C ASP A 41 -17.80 -8.04 -3.09
N HIS A 42 -19.06 -7.83 -3.51
CA HIS A 42 -19.79 -8.76 -4.38
C HIS A 42 -19.07 -8.95 -5.73
N VAL A 43 -18.65 -7.86 -6.38
CA VAL A 43 -17.90 -7.94 -7.65
C VAL A 43 -16.54 -8.61 -7.44
N ALA A 44 -15.86 -8.36 -6.31
CA ALA A 44 -14.57 -8.98 -6.01
C ALA A 44 -14.64 -10.48 -5.73
N GLN A 45 -15.72 -10.94 -5.13
CA GLN A 45 -15.94 -12.36 -4.80
C GLN A 45 -16.65 -13.13 -5.92
N HIS A 46 -17.12 -12.43 -6.96
CA HIS A 46 -17.89 -13.06 -8.04
C HIS A 46 -17.03 -14.09 -8.83
N PRO A 47 -17.46 -15.37 -8.92
CA PRO A 47 -16.68 -16.41 -9.59
C PRO A 47 -16.34 -16.09 -11.05
N GLY A 48 -17.26 -15.49 -11.79
CA GLY A 48 -17.03 -15.09 -13.18
C GLY A 48 -15.98 -13.98 -13.33
N VAL A 49 -15.83 -13.11 -12.33
CA VAL A 49 -14.78 -12.06 -12.33
C VAL A 49 -13.44 -12.69 -12.03
N GLN A 50 -13.37 -13.51 -10.97
CA GLN A 50 -12.14 -14.19 -10.56
C GLN A 50 -11.63 -15.14 -11.65
N GLN A 51 -12.51 -15.97 -12.23
CA GLN A 51 -12.17 -16.91 -13.29
C GLN A 51 -11.65 -16.18 -14.52
N ARG A 52 -12.30 -15.08 -14.93
CA ARG A 52 -11.87 -14.34 -16.12
C ARG A 52 -10.51 -13.67 -15.92
N GLN A 53 -10.29 -13.04 -14.76
CA GLN A 53 -8.98 -12.48 -14.43
C GLN A 53 -7.90 -13.56 -14.34
N ALA A 54 -8.20 -14.72 -13.74
CA ALA A 54 -7.27 -15.85 -13.66
C ALA A 54 -6.90 -16.40 -15.04
N GLN A 55 -7.87 -16.55 -15.95
CA GLN A 55 -7.63 -16.94 -17.34
C GLN A 55 -6.73 -15.95 -18.07
N PHE A 56 -6.98 -14.65 -17.89
CA PHE A 56 -6.16 -13.59 -18.49
C PHE A 56 -4.70 -13.69 -18.00
N MET A 57 -4.50 -13.85 -16.70
CA MET A 57 -3.17 -13.99 -16.11
C MET A 57 -2.48 -15.30 -16.50
N ALA A 58 -3.23 -16.40 -16.67
CA ALA A 58 -2.70 -17.66 -17.18
C ALA A 58 -2.22 -17.52 -18.62
N GLN A 59 -3.01 -16.86 -19.48
CA GLN A 59 -2.63 -16.56 -20.86
C GLN A 59 -1.39 -15.65 -20.92
N LEU A 60 -1.28 -14.67 -20.03
CA LEU A 60 -0.07 -13.83 -19.88
C LEU A 60 1.14 -14.67 -19.48
N GLY A 61 0.96 -15.66 -18.60
CA GLY A 61 2.02 -16.61 -18.24
C GLY A 61 2.48 -17.47 -19.41
N THR A 62 1.55 -18.03 -20.20
CA THR A 62 1.89 -18.76 -21.42
C THR A 62 2.65 -17.89 -22.41
N TRP A 63 2.20 -16.66 -22.61
CA TRP A 63 2.87 -15.67 -23.44
C TRP A 63 4.29 -15.36 -22.93
N TRP A 64 4.43 -15.11 -21.63
CA TRP A 64 5.72 -14.83 -21.01
C TRP A 64 6.72 -15.97 -21.23
N GLN A 65 6.31 -17.21 -21.00
CA GLN A 65 7.16 -18.39 -21.22
C GLN A 65 7.56 -18.55 -22.69
N ALA A 66 6.64 -18.31 -23.63
CA ALA A 66 6.93 -18.40 -25.07
C ALA A 66 7.93 -17.33 -25.54
N HIS A 67 7.93 -16.15 -24.92
CA HIS A 67 8.80 -15.03 -25.28
C HIS A 67 10.06 -14.91 -24.41
N LEU A 68 10.19 -15.73 -23.37
CA LEU A 68 11.36 -15.75 -22.50
C LEU A 68 12.68 -15.98 -23.26
N PRO A 69 12.78 -16.90 -24.25
CA PRO A 69 14.02 -17.10 -25.00
C PRO A 69 14.54 -15.85 -25.71
N ILE A 70 13.64 -14.94 -26.12
CA ILE A 70 14.01 -13.67 -26.77
C ILE A 70 14.68 -12.72 -25.77
N ILE A 71 14.20 -12.71 -24.52
CA ILE A 71 14.79 -11.94 -23.43
C ILE A 71 16.13 -12.57 -23.02
N GLU A 72 16.20 -13.90 -23.00
CA GLU A 72 17.42 -14.62 -22.64
C GLU A 72 18.55 -14.43 -23.65
N ALA A 73 18.21 -14.38 -24.93
CA ALA A 73 19.14 -14.08 -26.01
C ALA A 73 19.73 -12.65 -25.96
N LEU A 74 19.23 -11.79 -25.06
CA LEU A 74 19.77 -10.45 -24.88
C LEU A 74 21.15 -10.47 -24.19
N ALA A 75 21.37 -11.42 -23.28
CA ALA A 75 22.65 -11.56 -22.61
C ALA A 75 23.73 -12.03 -23.60
N PRO A 76 24.98 -11.53 -23.51
CA PRO A 76 26.09 -12.08 -24.26
C PRO A 76 26.25 -13.56 -23.90
N ASP A 77 26.08 -14.43 -24.88
CA ASP A 77 26.48 -15.84 -24.75
C ASP A 77 27.99 -15.88 -24.42
N ALA A 78 28.36 -16.54 -23.31
CA ALA A 78 29.75 -16.70 -22.89
C ALA A 78 30.59 -17.37 -23.99
N THR A 79 29.96 -18.12 -24.91
CA THR A 79 30.61 -18.80 -26.03
C THR A 79 30.55 -18.05 -27.36
N ASN A 80 29.73 -17.00 -27.51
CA ASN A 80 29.53 -16.34 -28.80
C ASN A 80 29.35 -14.82 -28.67
N GLN A 81 30.48 -14.13 -28.43
CA GLN A 81 30.51 -12.67 -28.31
C GLN A 81 30.12 -11.92 -29.60
N HIS A 82 30.03 -12.63 -30.75
CA HIS A 82 29.69 -12.08 -32.07
C HIS A 82 28.26 -12.39 -32.56
N ALA A 83 27.40 -13.02 -31.75
CA ALA A 83 26.02 -13.28 -32.13
C ALA A 83 25.23 -11.96 -32.27
N THR A 84 24.88 -11.67 -33.52
CA THR A 84 24.27 -10.47 -34.06
C THR A 84 22.78 -10.37 -33.71
N ASN A 85 22.45 -9.72 -32.58
CA ASN A 85 21.34 -8.77 -32.41
C ASN A 85 21.02 -8.51 -30.92
N ARG A 86 21.96 -7.90 -30.18
CA ARG A 86 21.72 -7.39 -28.80
C ARG A 86 20.90 -6.10 -28.77
N ASN A 87 19.93 -5.99 -29.67
CA ASN A 87 19.15 -4.77 -29.84
C ASN A 87 17.93 -4.81 -28.93
N VAL A 88 18.02 -4.12 -27.79
CA VAL A 88 16.93 -3.97 -26.82
C VAL A 88 15.65 -3.44 -27.50
N TYR A 89 15.77 -2.60 -28.53
CA TYR A 89 14.62 -2.09 -29.27
C TYR A 89 13.97 -3.16 -30.16
N ALA A 90 14.74 -4.11 -30.70
CA ALA A 90 14.20 -5.24 -31.46
C ALA A 90 13.46 -6.20 -30.52
N VAL A 91 14.01 -6.49 -29.34
CA VAL A 91 13.33 -7.28 -28.30
C VAL A 91 12.02 -6.58 -27.89
N ARG A 92 12.07 -5.27 -27.62
CA ARG A 92 10.86 -4.49 -27.31
C ARG A 92 9.81 -4.60 -28.41
N ALA A 93 10.20 -4.46 -29.67
CA ALA A 93 9.27 -4.55 -30.80
C ALA A 93 8.66 -5.95 -30.93
N ALA A 94 9.46 -7.00 -30.78
CA ALA A 94 9.01 -8.39 -30.84
C ALA A 94 8.05 -8.75 -29.69
N LEU A 95 8.36 -8.30 -28.46
CA LEU A 95 7.49 -8.49 -27.31
C LEU A 95 6.17 -7.71 -27.47
N LEU A 96 6.23 -6.46 -27.96
CA LEU A 96 5.03 -5.66 -28.19
C LEU A 96 4.14 -6.28 -29.27
N ASP A 97 4.70 -6.72 -30.38
CA ASP A 97 3.94 -7.42 -31.43
C ASP A 97 3.36 -8.74 -30.91
N GLY A 98 4.13 -9.50 -30.13
CA GLY A 98 3.66 -10.74 -29.48
C GLY A 98 2.46 -10.51 -28.56
N ILE A 99 2.56 -9.57 -27.61
CA ILE A 99 1.49 -9.32 -26.64
C ILE A 99 0.23 -8.78 -27.33
N GLU A 100 0.40 -7.97 -28.38
CA GLU A 100 -0.72 -7.52 -29.20
C GLU A 100 -1.38 -8.67 -29.95
N ARG A 101 -0.63 -9.59 -30.55
CA ARG A 101 -1.23 -10.75 -31.23
C ARG A 101 -1.98 -11.65 -30.27
N THR A 102 -1.45 -11.90 -29.08
CA THR A 102 -2.07 -12.76 -28.08
C THR A 102 -3.36 -12.16 -27.50
N PHE A 103 -3.40 -10.85 -27.23
CA PHE A 103 -4.53 -10.22 -26.53
C PHE A 103 -5.44 -9.36 -27.42
N VAL A 104 -5.01 -9.04 -28.65
CA VAL A 104 -5.74 -8.18 -29.61
C VAL A 104 -5.93 -8.85 -30.98
N GLY A 105 -5.13 -9.88 -31.32
CA GLY A 105 -5.15 -10.56 -32.61
C GLY A 105 -6.28 -11.59 -32.79
N ALA A 106 -6.29 -12.26 -33.95
CA ALA A 106 -7.37 -13.16 -34.38
C ALA A 106 -7.62 -14.36 -33.44
N GLU A 107 -6.62 -14.81 -32.66
CA GLU A 107 -6.81 -15.84 -31.63
C GLU A 107 -7.69 -15.35 -30.47
N ALA A 108 -7.63 -14.04 -30.14
CA ALA A 108 -8.57 -13.43 -29.20
C ALA A 108 -9.99 -13.29 -29.80
N ALA A 109 -10.12 -13.32 -31.13
CA ALA A 109 -11.42 -13.26 -31.83
C ALA A 109 -12.13 -14.62 -31.90
N ALA A 110 -11.43 -15.75 -31.65
CA ALA A 110 -12.06 -17.06 -31.51
C ALA A 110 -12.91 -17.19 -30.22
N THR A 111 -12.74 -16.26 -29.28
CA THR A 111 -13.64 -16.05 -28.14
C THR A 111 -14.52 -14.84 -28.45
N PRO A 112 -15.86 -14.93 -28.41
CA PRO A 112 -16.73 -13.87 -28.92
C PRO A 112 -16.51 -12.54 -28.16
N ALA A 113 -15.87 -11.57 -28.82
CA ALA A 113 -15.86 -10.14 -28.53
C ALA A 113 -15.77 -9.68 -27.05
N GLN A 114 -14.88 -10.27 -26.24
CA GLN A 114 -14.72 -9.95 -24.81
C GLN A 114 -13.28 -9.59 -24.44
N THR A 115 -12.91 -8.34 -24.72
CA THR A 115 -11.63 -7.77 -24.30
C THR A 115 -11.77 -7.22 -22.88
N LEU A 116 -11.25 -7.98 -21.91
CA LEU A 116 -11.12 -7.54 -20.51
C LEU A 116 -10.29 -6.24 -20.43
N LEU A 117 -9.25 -6.16 -21.26
CA LEU A 117 -8.46 -4.96 -21.49
C LEU A 117 -8.51 -4.57 -22.97
N THR A 118 -8.70 -3.30 -23.22
CA THR A 118 -8.59 -2.72 -24.57
C THR A 118 -7.16 -2.82 -25.10
N ARG A 119 -7.02 -2.76 -26.43
CA ARG A 119 -5.75 -2.58 -27.14
C ARG A 119 -4.84 -1.52 -26.51
N TYR A 120 -5.40 -0.38 -26.10
CA TYR A 120 -4.63 0.71 -25.51
C TYR A 120 -4.16 0.38 -24.09
N GLN A 121 -4.97 -0.31 -23.30
CA GLN A 121 -4.60 -0.74 -21.95
C GLN A 121 -3.51 -1.83 -21.99
N VAL A 122 -3.59 -2.80 -22.91
CA VAL A 122 -2.54 -3.82 -23.09
C VAL A 122 -1.21 -3.17 -23.48
N ARG A 123 -1.24 -2.24 -24.44
CA ARG A 123 -0.06 -1.45 -24.83
C ARG A 123 0.49 -0.60 -23.69
N GLY A 124 -0.39 0.04 -22.92
CA GLY A 124 -0.03 0.83 -21.75
C GLY A 124 0.62 -0.01 -20.66
N ALA A 125 0.08 -1.20 -20.37
CA ALA A 125 0.66 -2.16 -19.44
C ALA A 125 2.07 -2.59 -19.87
N PHE A 126 2.23 -2.91 -21.16
CA PHE A 126 3.54 -3.25 -21.70
C PHE A 126 4.52 -2.06 -21.68
N ALA A 127 4.05 -0.85 -21.98
CA ALA A 127 4.89 0.35 -21.94
C ALA A 127 5.40 0.63 -20.52
N ASN A 128 4.53 0.51 -19.50
CA ASN A 128 4.92 0.65 -18.09
C ASN A 128 5.93 -0.42 -17.66
N PHE A 129 5.71 -1.68 -18.05
CA PHE A 129 6.65 -2.77 -17.84
C PHE A 129 8.02 -2.47 -18.45
N TYR A 130 8.04 -2.06 -19.72
CA TYR A 130 9.30 -1.78 -20.42
C TYR A 130 10.01 -0.56 -19.83
N GLN A 131 9.29 0.50 -19.47
CA GLN A 131 9.87 1.69 -18.85
C GLN A 131 10.53 1.36 -17.51
N ALA A 132 9.89 0.53 -16.68
CA ALA A 132 10.42 0.10 -15.39
C ALA A 132 11.72 -0.72 -15.51
N LEU A 133 11.92 -1.41 -16.65
CA LEU A 133 13.03 -2.36 -16.84
C LEU A 133 13.98 -1.95 -17.97
N ALA A 134 13.84 -0.74 -18.52
CA ALA A 134 14.64 -0.30 -19.66
C ALA A 134 16.13 -0.21 -19.31
N SER A 135 16.47 0.20 -18.08
CA SER A 135 17.84 0.15 -17.55
C SER A 135 18.35 -1.28 -17.46
N ASP A 136 17.53 -2.16 -16.88
CA ASP A 136 17.92 -3.53 -16.56
C ASP A 136 18.16 -4.33 -17.84
N LEU A 137 17.28 -4.20 -18.83
CA LEU A 137 17.45 -4.81 -20.15
C LEU A 137 18.71 -4.31 -20.87
N LYS A 138 19.03 -3.01 -20.78
CA LYS A 138 20.27 -2.46 -21.35
C LYS A 138 21.50 -3.02 -20.65
N SER A 139 21.45 -3.16 -19.33
CA SER A 139 22.55 -3.74 -18.55
C SER A 139 22.71 -5.24 -18.84
N ILE A 140 21.62 -6.00 -18.96
CA ILE A 140 21.65 -7.40 -19.42
C ILE A 140 22.31 -7.50 -20.80
N ALA A 141 21.96 -6.60 -21.73
CA ALA A 141 22.56 -6.57 -23.06
C ALA A 141 24.06 -6.25 -23.06
N ALA A 142 24.51 -5.43 -22.11
CA ALA A 142 25.89 -4.96 -22.01
C ALA A 142 26.80 -5.97 -21.27
N SER A 143 26.37 -6.44 -20.11
CA SER A 143 27.20 -7.22 -19.16
C SER A 143 26.64 -8.61 -18.85
N GLY A 144 25.46 -8.98 -19.36
CA GLY A 144 24.80 -10.24 -19.06
C GLY A 144 24.15 -10.27 -17.69
N TRP A 145 23.95 -11.48 -17.17
CA TRP A 145 23.24 -11.75 -15.91
C TRP A 145 24.16 -11.51 -14.70
N GLY A 146 24.41 -10.24 -14.40
CA GLY A 146 25.18 -9.83 -13.24
C GLY A 146 24.33 -9.80 -11.97
N PRO A 147 24.87 -10.19 -10.80
CA PRO A 147 24.17 -10.06 -9.51
C PRO A 147 23.84 -8.60 -9.18
N ASP A 148 24.53 -7.63 -9.80
CA ASP A 148 24.27 -6.20 -9.63
C ASP A 148 22.92 -5.72 -10.17
N LEU A 149 22.25 -6.55 -10.99
CA LEU A 149 20.92 -6.28 -11.53
C LEU A 149 19.80 -6.66 -10.56
N ILE A 150 20.13 -7.38 -9.48
CA ILE A 150 19.18 -7.74 -8.44
C ILE A 150 19.15 -6.58 -7.45
N PRO A 151 17.97 -5.96 -7.21
CA PRO A 151 17.83 -4.91 -6.22
C PRO A 151 18.28 -5.36 -4.84
N ASP A 152 18.89 -4.45 -4.10
CA ASP A 152 19.36 -4.71 -2.74
C ASP A 152 18.24 -5.21 -1.84
N ASP A 153 17.05 -4.61 -1.95
CA ASP A 153 15.87 -4.99 -1.16
C ASP A 153 15.43 -6.44 -1.43
N ASP A 154 15.53 -6.93 -2.67
CA ASP A 154 15.19 -8.31 -3.00
C ASP A 154 16.21 -9.30 -2.39
N ILE A 155 17.50 -8.94 -2.43
CA ILE A 155 18.58 -9.73 -1.80
C ILE A 155 18.37 -9.76 -0.28
N LEU A 156 18.07 -8.61 0.32
CA LEU A 156 17.85 -8.47 1.75
C LEU A 156 16.61 -9.22 2.22
N GLN A 157 15.50 -9.13 1.49
CA GLN A 157 14.27 -9.84 1.83
C GLN A 157 14.46 -11.36 1.80
N SER A 158 15.24 -11.86 0.84
CA SER A 158 15.51 -13.29 0.67
C SER A 158 16.54 -13.83 1.68
N GLN A 159 17.66 -13.12 1.87
CA GLN A 159 18.81 -13.65 2.62
C GLN A 159 18.93 -13.09 4.04
N PHE A 160 18.41 -11.90 4.31
CA PHE A 160 18.57 -11.19 5.58
C PHE A 160 17.25 -10.57 6.12
N PRO A 161 16.12 -11.30 6.14
CA PRO A 161 14.84 -10.75 6.57
C PRO A 161 14.85 -10.25 8.03
N GLN A 162 15.69 -10.86 8.87
CA GLN A 162 15.86 -10.46 10.28
C GLN A 162 16.44 -9.05 10.42
N VAL A 163 17.37 -8.66 9.52
CA VAL A 163 17.96 -7.31 9.53
C VAL A 163 16.93 -6.26 9.14
N LEU A 164 16.05 -6.58 8.18
CA LEU A 164 14.93 -5.71 7.81
C LEU A 164 13.93 -5.56 8.96
N ALA A 165 13.57 -6.65 9.62
CA ALA A 165 12.66 -6.61 10.77
C ALA A 165 13.25 -5.82 11.96
N GLU A 166 14.55 -5.95 12.21
CA GLU A 166 15.24 -5.15 13.23
C GLU A 166 15.18 -3.65 12.89
N LEU A 167 15.48 -3.28 11.64
CA LEU A 167 15.40 -1.89 11.19
C LEU A 167 13.98 -1.33 11.29
N GLU A 168 12.97 -2.10 10.88
CA GLU A 168 11.56 -1.70 10.98
C GLU A 168 11.17 -1.42 12.43
N ALA A 169 11.54 -2.31 13.37
CA ALA A 169 11.30 -2.11 14.79
C ALA A 169 12.03 -0.86 15.35
N GLN A 170 13.28 -0.65 14.96
CA GLN A 170 14.06 0.52 15.36
C GLN A 170 13.46 1.82 14.80
N HIS A 171 13.02 1.84 13.54
CA HIS A 171 12.36 2.97 12.92
C HIS A 171 11.00 3.27 13.56
N ALA A 172 10.21 2.24 13.88
CA ALA A 172 8.93 2.39 14.56
C ALA A 172 9.10 3.03 15.93
N ARG A 173 10.04 2.52 16.75
CA ARG A 173 10.32 3.10 18.07
C ARG A 173 10.87 4.52 17.98
N LEU A 174 11.74 4.80 17.00
CA LEU A 174 12.25 6.15 16.80
C LEU A 174 11.12 7.12 16.39
N ALA A 175 10.21 6.70 15.50
CA ALA A 175 9.08 7.50 15.07
C ALA A 175 8.11 7.79 16.23
N GLU A 176 7.85 6.80 17.09
CA GLU A 176 7.09 6.98 18.33
C GLU A 176 7.73 8.04 19.24
N LEU A 177 9.02 7.91 19.55
CA LEU A 177 9.74 8.89 20.36
C LEU A 177 9.71 10.28 19.72
N GLN A 178 9.90 10.38 18.40
CA GLN A 178 9.83 11.65 17.68
C GLN A 178 8.45 12.28 17.75
N ALA A 179 7.38 11.48 17.68
CA ALA A 179 6.01 11.96 17.85
C ALA A 179 5.78 12.49 19.27
N LEU A 180 6.26 11.79 20.30
CA LEU A 180 6.19 12.26 21.69
C LEU A 180 6.94 13.58 21.89
N PHE A 181 8.16 13.71 21.34
CA PHE A 181 8.91 14.96 21.39
C PHE A 181 8.27 16.10 20.59
N ALA A 182 7.61 15.80 19.47
CA ALA A 182 6.89 16.78 18.69
C ALA A 182 5.65 17.29 19.45
N ALA A 183 4.86 16.39 20.02
CA ALA A 183 3.73 16.75 20.87
C ALA A 183 4.17 17.62 22.06
N ALA A 184 5.29 17.25 22.71
CA ALA A 184 5.86 18.03 23.79
C ALA A 184 6.42 19.41 23.39
N SER A 185 6.48 19.72 22.10
CA SER A 185 6.91 21.03 21.60
C SER A 185 5.75 21.97 21.30
N GLU A 186 4.50 21.51 21.41
CA GLU A 186 3.31 22.33 21.22
C GLU A 186 3.08 23.27 22.41
N GLU A 187 2.54 24.47 22.16
CA GLU A 187 2.48 25.57 23.15
C GLU A 187 1.64 25.25 24.40
N ASP A 188 0.64 24.36 24.28
CA ASP A 188 -0.27 23.96 25.35
C ASP A 188 -0.05 22.49 25.80
N PHE A 189 1.18 21.97 25.65
CA PHE A 189 1.46 20.59 26.04
C PHE A 189 1.38 20.40 27.56
N GLU A 190 0.47 19.52 28.00
CA GLU A 190 0.46 18.92 29.33
C GLU A 190 0.68 17.42 29.19
N ASP A 191 1.64 16.85 29.93
CA ASP A 191 1.92 15.41 29.93
C ASP A 191 0.86 14.62 30.71
N SER A 192 -0.39 14.67 30.26
CA SER A 192 -1.53 13.99 30.92
C SER A 192 -1.40 12.46 30.91
N GLU A 193 -0.58 11.92 30.02
CA GLU A 193 -0.39 10.47 29.84
C GLU A 193 0.87 9.93 30.55
N ASP A 194 1.60 10.75 31.33
CA ASP A 194 2.88 10.40 31.97
C ASP A 194 3.88 9.77 30.98
N THR A 195 3.94 10.34 29.78
CA THR A 195 4.87 9.94 28.71
C THR A 195 6.32 10.16 29.12
N GLY A 196 6.56 11.05 30.09
CA GLY A 196 7.88 11.38 30.60
C GLY A 196 8.66 12.34 29.70
N VAL A 197 8.04 12.86 28.65
CA VAL A 197 8.60 13.91 27.80
C VAL A 197 8.24 15.28 28.37
N LEU A 198 9.14 16.24 28.19
CA LEU A 198 9.03 17.59 28.75
C LEU A 198 9.32 18.59 27.63
N PRO A 199 8.59 19.71 27.54
CA PRO A 199 8.92 20.81 26.67
C PRO A 199 10.32 21.36 26.95
N ALA A 200 10.98 21.89 25.92
CA ALA A 200 12.36 22.38 26.05
C ALA A 200 12.51 23.49 27.10
N ASP A 201 11.49 24.32 27.29
CA ASP A 201 11.50 25.39 28.29
C ASP A 201 11.24 24.88 29.70
N GLU A 202 10.41 23.84 29.87
CA GLU A 202 10.24 23.15 31.14
C GLU A 202 11.53 22.44 31.57
N VAL A 203 12.25 21.81 30.65
CA VAL A 203 13.56 21.20 30.94
C VAL A 203 14.54 22.25 31.49
N LYS A 204 14.54 23.47 30.95
CA LYS A 204 15.38 24.57 31.45
C LYS A 204 14.90 25.04 32.83
N ALA A 205 13.60 25.24 32.99
CA ALA A 205 12.99 25.68 34.25
C ALA A 205 13.27 24.66 35.36
N HIS A 206 12.99 23.37 35.13
CA HIS A 206 13.26 22.28 36.06
C HIS A 206 14.74 22.17 36.43
N LYS A 207 15.68 22.41 35.50
CA LYS A 207 17.12 22.45 35.84
C LYS A 207 17.46 23.60 36.80
N ALA A 208 16.85 24.77 36.61
CA ALA A 208 17.03 25.91 37.51
C ALA A 208 16.43 25.62 38.89
N THR A 209 15.17 25.20 38.93
CA THR A 209 14.46 24.84 40.17
C THR A 209 15.17 23.72 40.94
N LEU A 210 15.70 22.72 40.24
CA LEU A 210 16.49 21.64 40.87
C LEU A 210 17.73 22.18 41.58
N LYS A 211 18.44 23.13 40.95
CA LYS A 211 19.64 23.77 41.54
C LYS A 211 19.26 24.57 42.79
N ASP A 212 18.19 25.33 42.72
CA ASP A 212 17.71 26.17 43.81
C ASP A 212 17.19 25.32 44.98
N ALA A 213 16.36 24.31 44.70
CA ALA A 213 15.84 23.37 45.71
C ALA A 213 16.96 22.62 46.44
N LYS A 214 18.00 22.16 45.72
CA LYS A 214 19.20 21.57 46.33
C LYS A 214 19.97 22.57 47.20
N GLY A 215 20.05 23.83 46.77
CA GLY A 215 20.65 24.92 47.54
C GLY A 215 19.88 25.21 48.83
N MET A 216 18.56 25.37 48.74
CA MET A 216 17.67 25.62 49.88
C MET A 216 17.66 24.45 50.86
N ALA A 217 17.59 23.20 50.38
CA ALA A 217 17.68 22.01 51.24
C ALA A 217 18.99 22.00 52.05
N LYS A 218 20.12 22.37 51.43
CA LYS A 218 21.42 22.43 52.11
C LYS A 218 21.47 23.53 53.17
N THR A 219 20.89 24.70 52.88
CA THR A 219 20.87 25.85 53.80
C THR A 219 19.89 25.62 54.95
N ALA A 220 18.67 25.13 54.67
CA ALA A 220 17.67 24.78 55.67
C ALA A 220 18.13 23.62 56.60
N LYS A 221 18.98 22.72 56.09
CA LYS A 221 19.61 21.68 56.90
C LYS A 221 20.64 22.25 57.90
N ARG A 222 21.23 23.41 57.60
CA ARG A 222 22.16 24.12 58.49
C ARG A 222 21.45 25.10 59.42
N ASP A 223 20.37 25.71 58.95
CA ASP A 223 19.54 26.66 59.69
C ASP A 223 18.04 26.33 59.51
N PRO A 224 17.43 25.65 60.49
CA PRO A 224 16.02 25.24 60.42
C PRO A 224 15.01 26.40 60.32
N SER A 225 15.41 27.65 60.59
CA SER A 225 14.52 28.81 60.48
C SER A 225 14.15 29.16 59.02
N LEU A 226 14.93 28.64 58.06
CA LEU A 226 14.76 28.90 56.63
C LEU A 226 13.80 27.91 55.93
N GLY A 227 13.12 27.05 56.70
CA GLY A 227 12.10 26.12 56.22
C GLY A 227 12.42 24.65 56.46
N ASP A 228 11.52 23.76 56.05
CA ASP A 228 11.74 22.31 56.17
C ASP A 228 12.66 21.79 55.06
N TRP A 229 13.87 21.38 55.43
CA TRP A 229 14.83 20.84 54.46
C TRP A 229 14.33 19.57 53.76
N LYS A 230 13.44 18.80 54.39
CA LYS A 230 12.89 17.56 53.81
C LYS A 230 11.97 17.85 52.64
N THR A 231 11.20 18.94 52.67
CA THR A 231 10.29 19.31 51.58
C THR A 231 11.07 19.78 50.36
N PHE A 232 12.12 20.60 50.57
CA PHE A 232 13.04 20.99 49.49
C PHE A 232 13.80 19.78 48.92
N GLN A 233 14.15 18.81 49.76
CA GLN A 233 14.78 17.58 49.30
C GLN A 233 13.82 16.74 48.45
N SER A 234 12.58 16.50 48.91
CA SER A 234 11.61 15.71 48.14
C SER A 234 11.27 16.35 46.81
N GLU A 235 11.21 17.69 46.77
CA GLU A 235 10.97 18.43 45.53
C GLU A 235 12.15 18.29 44.55
N ALA A 236 13.39 18.40 45.05
CA ALA A 236 14.58 18.17 44.25
C ALA A 236 14.63 16.73 43.70
N GLU A 237 14.26 15.73 44.51
CA GLU A 237 14.22 14.32 44.07
C GLU A 237 13.16 14.08 42.99
N ARG A 238 11.98 14.69 43.10
CA ARG A 238 10.92 14.63 42.09
C ARG A 238 11.36 15.22 40.76
N ILE A 239 11.87 16.46 40.77
CA ILE A 239 12.33 17.14 39.56
C ILE A 239 13.51 16.38 38.92
N GLU A 240 14.42 15.85 39.74
CA GLU A 240 15.52 15.04 39.25
C GLU A 240 15.03 13.75 38.58
N ALA A 241 13.98 13.10 39.11
CA ALA A 241 13.38 11.93 38.49
C ALA A 241 12.74 12.25 37.13
N GLN A 242 12.01 13.36 37.01
CA GLN A 242 11.41 13.82 35.75
C GLN A 242 12.47 14.13 34.69
N LEU A 243 13.50 14.90 35.06
CA LEU A 243 14.62 15.20 34.16
C LEU A 243 15.36 13.93 33.72
N LYS A 244 15.50 12.93 34.59
CA LYS A 244 16.10 11.62 34.24
C LYS A 244 15.24 10.84 33.25
N ARG A 245 13.91 10.82 33.41
CA ARG A 245 12.99 10.15 32.45
C ARG A 245 13.09 10.78 31.07
N HIS A 246 12.93 12.10 30.98
CA HIS A 246 13.09 12.83 29.73
C HIS A 246 14.46 12.57 29.08
N LYS A 247 15.52 12.60 29.90
CA LYS A 247 16.88 12.37 29.41
C LYS A 247 17.08 10.95 28.88
N ALA A 248 16.49 9.94 29.52
CA ALA A 248 16.53 8.56 29.06
C ALA A 248 15.89 8.40 27.68
N LEU A 249 14.74 9.04 27.43
CA LEU A 249 14.07 9.03 26.12
C LEU A 249 14.89 9.77 25.05
N GLU A 250 15.54 10.88 25.41
CA GLU A 250 16.43 11.62 24.50
C GLU A 250 17.65 10.76 24.10
N ASP A 251 18.24 10.07 25.08
CA ASP A 251 19.38 9.18 24.87
C ASP A 251 18.99 7.90 24.13
N GLU A 252 17.80 7.35 24.36
CA GLU A 252 17.22 6.26 23.58
C GLU A 252 17.08 6.66 22.10
N ALA A 253 16.48 7.82 21.81
CA ALA A 253 16.33 8.30 20.44
C ALA A 253 17.69 8.52 19.74
N LYS A 254 18.71 9.03 20.45
CA LYS A 254 20.07 9.16 19.92
C LYS A 254 20.72 7.82 19.66
N THR A 255 20.55 6.87 20.58
CA THR A 255 21.08 5.51 20.47
C THR A 255 20.44 4.78 19.29
N LEU A 256 19.12 4.85 19.14
CA LEU A 256 18.39 4.29 18.00
C LEU A 256 18.86 4.89 16.67
N LYS A 257 19.05 6.21 16.58
CA LYS A 257 19.60 6.84 15.36
C LYS A 257 21.00 6.30 15.01
N ALA A 258 21.86 6.11 16.01
CA ALA A 258 23.20 5.55 15.80
C ALA A 258 23.14 4.06 15.39
N HIS A 259 22.25 3.27 16.00
CA HIS A 259 22.02 1.87 15.64
C HIS A 259 21.47 1.73 14.23
N ILE A 260 20.42 2.48 13.87
CA ILE A 260 19.83 2.48 12.51
C ILE A 260 20.91 2.76 11.47
N LYS A 261 21.73 3.80 11.69
CA LYS A 261 22.84 4.13 10.78
C LYS A 261 23.81 2.94 10.66
N THR A 262 24.26 2.39 11.79
CA THR A 262 25.20 1.26 11.82
C THR A 262 24.64 0.01 11.14
N THR A 263 23.36 -0.31 11.38
CA THR A 263 22.68 -1.46 10.79
C THR A 263 22.46 -1.25 9.30
N THR A 264 22.18 -0.01 8.86
CA THR A 264 22.12 0.34 7.43
C THR A 264 23.49 0.18 6.75
N ASP A 265 24.57 0.67 7.36
CA ASP A 265 25.92 0.49 6.80
C ASP A 265 26.30 -1.01 6.70
N LYS A 266 25.89 -1.84 7.67
CA LYS A 266 26.06 -3.29 7.62
C LYS A 266 25.21 -3.95 6.54
N LYS A 267 24.00 -3.44 6.29
CA LYS A 267 23.08 -3.91 5.26
C LYS A 267 23.75 -3.87 3.88
N ASP A 268 24.36 -2.74 3.54
CA ASP A 268 25.05 -2.54 2.26
C ASP A 268 26.23 -3.52 2.12
N ALA A 269 27.00 -3.72 3.20
CA ALA A 269 28.08 -4.71 3.22
C ALA A 269 27.58 -6.16 3.07
N LEU A 270 26.43 -6.51 3.66
CA LEU A 270 25.81 -7.83 3.53
C LEU A 270 25.30 -8.07 2.12
N VAL A 271 24.72 -7.07 1.48
CA VAL A 271 24.30 -7.12 0.07
C VAL A 271 25.49 -7.38 -0.84
N GLU A 272 26.57 -6.62 -0.68
CA GLU A 272 27.80 -6.83 -1.45
C GLU A 272 28.41 -8.22 -1.24
N GLN A 273 28.35 -8.75 -0.01
CA GLN A 273 28.79 -10.11 0.27
C GLN A 273 27.88 -11.17 -0.37
N ALA A 274 26.57 -10.94 -0.37
CA ALA A 274 25.60 -11.82 -1.00
C ALA A 274 25.78 -11.83 -2.52
N ARG A 275 25.97 -10.67 -3.15
CA ARG A 275 26.23 -10.56 -4.60
C ARG A 275 27.42 -11.41 -5.04
N LYS A 276 28.51 -11.43 -4.25
CA LYS A 276 29.69 -12.27 -4.55
C LYS A 276 29.43 -13.77 -4.49
N LYS A 277 28.38 -14.21 -3.77
CA LYS A 277 28.01 -15.63 -3.65
C LYS A 277 27.02 -16.07 -4.73
N ILE A 278 26.35 -15.12 -5.38
CA ILE A 278 25.36 -15.40 -6.43
C ILE A 278 26.12 -15.67 -7.73
N SER A 279 25.95 -16.87 -8.27
CA SER A 279 26.47 -17.22 -9.60
C SER A 279 25.68 -16.51 -10.72
N ALA A 280 26.26 -16.44 -11.91
CA ALA A 280 25.57 -15.82 -13.05
C ALA A 280 24.28 -16.58 -13.45
N ASP A 281 24.25 -17.90 -13.27
CA ASP A 281 23.06 -18.72 -13.54
C ASP A 281 21.96 -18.49 -12.49
N GLU A 282 22.32 -18.39 -11.22
CA GLU A 282 21.38 -18.02 -10.16
C GLU A 282 20.86 -16.59 -10.36
N ALA A 283 21.75 -15.65 -10.71
CA ALA A 283 21.36 -14.28 -11.02
C ALA A 283 20.36 -14.25 -12.18
N ARG A 284 20.62 -15.00 -13.26
CA ARG A 284 19.68 -15.11 -14.40
C ARG A 284 18.29 -15.53 -13.94
N VAL A 285 18.17 -16.59 -13.14
CA VAL A 285 16.88 -17.09 -12.67
C VAL A 285 16.15 -16.04 -11.84
N ILE A 286 16.85 -15.39 -10.90
CA ILE A 286 16.27 -14.35 -10.04
C ILE A 286 15.81 -13.15 -10.86
N ILE A 287 16.65 -12.67 -11.79
CA ILE A 287 16.34 -11.51 -12.62
C ILE A 287 15.13 -11.83 -13.53
N ILE A 288 15.10 -12.99 -14.18
CA ILE A 288 13.96 -13.41 -15.01
C ILE A 288 12.66 -13.45 -14.20
N GLN A 289 12.70 -14.02 -12.99
CA GLN A 289 11.54 -14.04 -12.11
C GLN A 289 11.06 -12.62 -11.80
N ARG A 290 11.98 -11.70 -11.49
CA ARG A 290 11.66 -10.29 -11.25
C ARG A 290 11.07 -9.61 -12.50
N LEU A 291 11.65 -9.80 -13.68
CA LEU A 291 11.11 -9.25 -14.93
C LEU A 291 9.65 -9.72 -15.14
N GLY A 292 9.39 -11.02 -14.90
CA GLY A 292 8.04 -11.58 -14.93
C GLY A 292 7.11 -10.93 -13.91
N GLN A 293 7.54 -10.79 -12.66
CA GLN A 293 6.74 -10.14 -11.61
C GLN A 293 6.35 -8.70 -11.97
N VAL A 294 7.27 -7.91 -12.54
CA VAL A 294 6.99 -6.53 -12.98
C VAL A 294 5.95 -6.51 -14.11
N LEU A 295 6.05 -7.43 -15.08
CA LEU A 295 5.05 -7.55 -16.15
C LEU A 295 3.68 -7.89 -15.58
N PHE A 296 3.61 -8.90 -14.73
CA PHE A 296 2.36 -9.38 -14.13
C PHE A 296 1.72 -8.29 -13.27
N ALA A 297 2.52 -7.59 -12.46
CA ALA A 297 2.06 -6.46 -11.65
C ALA A 297 1.51 -5.32 -12.51
N SER A 298 2.18 -4.98 -13.61
CA SER A 298 1.73 -3.96 -14.55
C SER A 298 0.36 -4.32 -15.13
N VAL A 299 0.18 -5.54 -15.65
CA VAL A 299 -1.11 -6.00 -16.19
C VAL A 299 -2.18 -6.05 -15.10
N GLN A 300 -1.85 -6.58 -13.92
CA GLN A 300 -2.79 -6.69 -12.81
C GLN A 300 -3.30 -5.32 -12.34
N HIS A 301 -2.48 -4.27 -12.43
CA HIS A 301 -2.93 -2.91 -12.17
C HIS A 301 -4.09 -2.49 -13.09
N TYR A 302 -3.99 -2.78 -14.39
CA TYR A 302 -5.06 -2.50 -15.35
C TYR A 302 -6.30 -3.38 -15.11
N LEU A 303 -6.13 -4.65 -14.75
CA LEU A 303 -7.26 -5.53 -14.39
C LEU A 303 -8.02 -5.03 -13.17
N ARG A 304 -7.31 -4.59 -12.14
CA ARG A 304 -7.92 -3.96 -10.96
C ARG A 304 -8.63 -2.66 -11.32
N ALA A 305 -8.08 -1.88 -12.26
CA ALA A 305 -8.74 -0.66 -12.74
C ALA A 305 -10.04 -0.98 -13.49
N ASP A 306 -10.06 -2.00 -14.34
CA ASP A 306 -11.28 -2.48 -15.02
C ASP A 306 -12.33 -2.94 -14.01
N GLN A 307 -11.92 -3.72 -13.01
CA GLN A 307 -12.80 -4.16 -11.92
C GLN A 307 -13.41 -2.97 -11.16
N ARG A 308 -12.61 -1.95 -10.80
CA ARG A 308 -13.12 -0.72 -10.17
C ARG A 308 -14.10 0.02 -11.07
N ALA A 309 -13.85 0.06 -12.38
CA ALA A 309 -14.78 0.67 -13.34
C ALA A 309 -16.11 -0.12 -13.43
N CYS A 310 -16.05 -1.46 -13.33
CA CYS A 310 -17.23 -2.30 -13.23
C CYS A 310 -18.04 -1.99 -11.95
N VAL A 311 -17.38 -1.93 -10.79
CA VAL A 311 -18.01 -1.53 -9.52
C VAL A 311 -18.68 -0.17 -9.65
N ALA A 312 -17.96 0.83 -10.17
CA ALA A 312 -18.51 2.17 -10.38
C ALA A 312 -19.73 2.18 -11.32
N ALA A 313 -19.76 1.33 -12.35
CA ALA A 313 -20.92 1.20 -13.23
C ALA A 313 -22.14 0.65 -12.49
N ILE A 314 -21.97 -0.34 -11.61
CA ILE A 314 -23.05 -0.91 -10.80
C ILE A 314 -23.50 0.08 -9.73
N GLU A 315 -22.57 0.76 -9.06
CA GLU A 315 -22.90 1.83 -8.11
C GLU A 315 -23.69 2.96 -8.77
N ASN A 316 -23.38 3.31 -10.02
CA ASN A 316 -24.15 4.30 -10.76
C ASN A 316 -25.59 3.83 -11.04
N LEU A 317 -25.79 2.54 -11.32
CA LEU A 317 -27.14 1.97 -11.43
C LEU A 317 -27.84 1.98 -10.06
N TRP A 318 -27.12 1.65 -8.99
CA TRP A 318 -27.65 1.68 -7.63
C TRP A 318 -28.18 3.06 -7.27
N ARG A 319 -27.36 4.11 -7.43
CA ARG A 319 -27.76 5.49 -7.13
C ARG A 319 -28.98 5.94 -7.93
N LYS A 320 -29.16 5.42 -9.16
CA LYS A 320 -30.29 5.80 -10.02
C LYS A 320 -31.57 5.03 -9.73
N TYR A 321 -31.47 3.77 -9.30
CA TYR A 321 -32.61 2.84 -9.34
C TYR A 321 -32.86 2.07 -8.05
N ALA A 322 -31.91 2.02 -7.11
CA ALA A 322 -32.07 1.26 -5.87
C ALA A 322 -33.07 1.87 -4.89
N VAL A 323 -33.22 3.20 -4.91
CA VAL A 323 -34.30 3.88 -4.19
C VAL A 323 -35.45 4.10 -5.18
N THR A 324 -36.49 3.29 -5.05
CA THR A 324 -37.68 3.48 -5.88
C THR A 324 -38.38 4.78 -5.49
N ALA A 325 -38.99 5.48 -6.46
CA ALA A 325 -39.82 6.65 -6.17
C ALA A 325 -40.89 6.34 -5.10
N LYS A 326 -41.39 5.10 -5.06
CA LYS A 326 -42.31 4.60 -4.03
C LYS A 326 -41.70 4.57 -2.62
N GLN A 327 -40.43 4.22 -2.46
CA GLN A 327 -39.75 4.27 -1.16
C GLN A 327 -39.51 5.72 -0.71
N ILE A 328 -39.20 6.63 -1.64
CA ILE A 328 -39.10 8.06 -1.35
C ILE A 328 -40.47 8.62 -0.94
N GLU A 329 -41.54 8.26 -1.65
CA GLU A 329 -42.91 8.65 -1.32
C GLU A 329 -43.36 8.08 0.03
N ALA A 330 -43.04 6.81 0.32
CA ALA A 330 -43.34 6.18 1.59
C ALA A 330 -42.60 6.88 2.75
N ALA A 331 -41.31 7.16 2.60
CA ALA A 331 -40.53 7.91 3.58
C ALA A 331 -41.06 9.33 3.77
N ARG A 332 -41.41 10.03 2.68
CA ARG A 332 -42.04 11.36 2.72
C ARG A 332 -43.38 11.31 3.45
N ASN A 333 -44.23 10.33 3.17
CA ASN A 333 -45.53 10.19 3.81
C ASN A 333 -45.39 9.88 5.31
N ALA A 334 -44.43 9.04 5.69
CA ALA A 334 -44.11 8.77 7.09
C ALA A 334 -43.63 10.03 7.82
N ALA A 335 -42.69 10.77 7.23
CA ALA A 335 -42.20 12.04 7.78
C ALA A 335 -43.30 13.11 7.87
N ALA A 336 -44.19 13.19 6.87
CA ALA A 336 -45.34 14.10 6.88
C ALA A 336 -46.34 13.75 7.99
N ALA A 337 -46.59 12.45 8.23
CA ALA A 337 -47.45 12.01 9.32
C ALA A 337 -46.84 12.31 10.70
N GLU A 338 -45.52 12.19 10.83
CA GLU A 338 -44.78 12.55 12.05
C GLU A 338 -44.81 14.07 12.31
N LEU A 339 -44.56 14.87 11.26
CA LEU A 339 -44.70 16.33 11.33
C LEU A 339 -46.13 16.75 11.73
N GLN A 340 -47.16 16.12 11.17
CA GLN A 340 -48.54 16.41 11.53
C GLN A 340 -48.82 16.14 13.02
N LYS A 341 -48.25 15.06 13.59
CA LYS A 341 -48.35 14.78 15.03
C LYS A 341 -47.74 15.91 15.86
N PHE A 342 -46.52 16.35 15.51
CA PHE A 342 -45.88 17.47 16.19
C PHE A 342 -46.67 18.79 16.07
N LEU A 343 -47.26 19.08 14.91
CA LEU A 343 -48.09 20.27 14.71
C LEU A 343 -49.38 20.25 15.56
N VAL A 344 -50.02 19.08 15.70
CA VAL A 344 -51.16 18.88 16.61
C VAL A 344 -50.74 19.08 18.06
N GLU A 345 -49.63 18.50 18.49
CA GLU A 345 -49.10 18.64 19.86
C GLU A 345 -48.76 20.10 20.21
N LEU A 346 -48.32 20.89 19.22
CA LEU A 346 -48.01 22.31 19.36
C LEU A 346 -49.23 23.23 19.16
N GLY A 347 -50.42 22.69 18.90
CA GLY A 347 -51.67 23.44 18.79
C GLY A 347 -51.88 24.19 17.47
N TYR A 348 -51.19 23.80 16.40
CA TYR A 348 -51.25 24.44 15.08
C TYR A 348 -52.22 23.75 14.08
N ALA A 349 -53.01 22.76 14.53
CA ALA A 349 -53.83 21.91 13.66
C ALA A 349 -55.33 22.21 13.69
#